data_AF-A0A453C514-F1
#
_entry.id   AF-A0A453C514-F1
#
_cell.length_a   1.000
_cell.length_b   1.000
_cell.length_c   1.000
_cell.angle_alpha   90.00
_cell.angle_beta   90.00
_cell.angle_gamma   90.00
#
_symmetry.space_group_name_H-M   'P 1'
#
loop_
_entity.id
_entity.type
_entity.pdbx_description
1 polymer ?
#
loop_
_entity_poly.entity_id
_entity_poly.type
_entity_poly.pdbx_seq_one_letter_code
_entity_poly.pdbx_strand_id
1 'polypeptide(L)'
;VMAITESSRFHASLKKDGASATRLVVNQVLPPSTSECRFCSTKRKEEARALNMISNDRELGGLELIQAPLLDVEVRGAPALRFFGDVVWK
;
A
#
# COMPACT_ATOMS: atom_id res chain seq x y z
N VAL A 1 11.34 4.45 1.07
CA VAL A 1 11.57 5.43 2.15
C VAL A 1 10.78 6.71 1.90
N MET A 2 11.00 7.42 0.78
CA MET A 2 10.32 8.70 0.47
C MET A 2 8.79 8.66 0.64
N ALA A 3 8.09 7.70 0.00
CA ALA A 3 6.62 7.63 0.09
C ALA A 3 6.10 7.42 1.53
N ILE A 4 6.83 6.69 2.36
CA ILE A 4 6.45 6.44 3.76
C ILE A 4 6.58 7.73 4.57
N THR A 5 7.72 8.41 4.44
CA THR A 5 7.97 9.68 5.14
C THR A 5 6.94 10.75 4.75
N GLU A 6 6.61 10.85 3.46
CA GLU A 6 5.59 11.78 2.96
C GLU A 6 4.19 11.43 3.47
N SER A 7 3.84 10.14 3.50
CA SER A 7 2.55 9.67 4.04
C SER A 7 2.44 9.96 5.55
N SER A 8 3.51 9.74 6.31
CA SER A 8 3.59 10.05 7.74
C SER A 8 3.39 11.55 8.00
N ARG A 9 4.11 12.40 7.24
CA ARG A 9 3.95 13.87 7.31
C ARG A 9 2.55 14.33 6.94
N PHE A 10 1.95 13.71 5.92
CA PHE A 10 0.59 14.04 5.51
C PHE A 10 -0.45 13.65 6.56
N HIS A 11 -0.34 12.44 7.13
CA HIS A 11 -1.22 11.99 8.21
C HIS A 11 -1.15 12.89 9.44
N ALA A 12 0.05 13.31 9.85
CA ALA A 12 0.23 14.27 10.93
C ALA A 12 -0.44 15.63 10.64
N SER A 13 -0.48 16.05 9.37
CA SER A 13 -1.14 17.29 8.95
C SER A 13 -2.67 17.16 9.01
N LEU A 14 -3.23 16.04 8.55
CA LEU A 14 -4.66 15.75 8.66
C LEU A 14 -5.14 15.78 10.12
N LYS A 15 -4.37 15.19 11.05
CA LYS A 15 -4.68 15.25 12.49
C LYS A 15 -4.73 16.68 13.04
N LYS A 16 -3.80 17.55 12.62
CA LYS A 16 -3.78 18.96 13.04
C LYS A 16 -5.01 19.71 12.55
N ASP A 17 -5.50 19.37 11.37
CA ASP A 17 -6.69 19.98 10.76
C ASP A 17 -8.01 19.33 11.25
N GLY A 18 -7.95 18.40 12.21
CA GLY A 18 -9.11 17.71 12.76
C GLY A 18 -9.71 16.65 11.83
N ALA A 19 -9.03 16.30 10.74
CA ALA A 19 -9.45 15.24 9.82
C ALA A 19 -8.94 13.88 10.31
N SER A 20 -9.87 12.96 10.60
CA SER A 20 -9.53 11.59 10.98
C SER A 20 -9.27 10.73 9.74
N ALA A 21 -8.08 10.15 9.66
CA ALA A 21 -7.77 9.06 8.75
C ALA A 21 -7.43 7.81 9.57
N THR A 22 -8.13 6.71 9.31
CA THR A 22 -7.98 5.45 10.05
C THR A 22 -7.38 4.33 9.20
N ARG A 23 -7.25 4.55 7.89
CA ARG A 23 -6.84 3.56 6.90
C ARG A 23 -5.67 4.07 6.06
N LEU A 24 -4.73 3.19 5.77
CA LEU A 24 -3.62 3.42 4.85
C LEU A 24 -3.66 2.39 3.73
N VAL A 25 -3.81 2.85 2.48
CA VAL A 25 -3.75 1.98 1.30
C VAL A 25 -2.34 1.99 0.73
N VAL A 26 -1.71 0.82 0.65
CA VAL A 26 -0.44 0.62 -0.05
C VAL A 26 -0.73 0.00 -1.42
N ASN A 27 -0.51 0.78 -2.47
CA ASN A 27 -0.76 0.35 -3.85
C ASN A 27 0.43 -0.41 -4.43
N GLN A 28 0.16 -1.17 -5.50
CA GLN A 28 1.17 -1.85 -6.32
C GLN A 28 2.01 -2.88 -5.54
N VAL A 29 1.41 -3.55 -4.56
CA VAL A 29 2.07 -4.64 -3.83
C VAL A 29 2.22 -5.86 -4.75
N LEU A 30 3.42 -6.39 -4.91
CA LEU A 30 3.63 -7.57 -5.74
C LEU A 30 2.83 -8.77 -5.20
N PRO A 31 1.97 -9.39 -6.02
CA PRO A 31 1.28 -10.60 -5.60
C PRO A 31 2.29 -11.75 -5.40
N PRO A 32 1.93 -12.78 -4.60
CA PRO A 32 2.70 -14.01 -4.52
C PRO A 32 2.93 -14.59 -5.92
N SER A 33 4.17 -15.00 -6.22
CA SER A 33 4.49 -15.66 -7.49
C SER A 33 4.65 -17.14 -7.26
N THR A 34 4.07 -17.94 -8.14
CA THR A 34 4.30 -19.39 -8.22
C THR A 34 5.56 -19.74 -9.00
N SER A 35 6.16 -18.79 -9.73
CA SER A 35 7.40 -18.98 -10.48
C SER A 35 8.63 -18.46 -9.74
N GLU A 36 9.78 -19.09 -9.97
CA GLU A 36 11.09 -18.66 -9.46
C GLU A 36 11.63 -17.42 -10.21
N CYS A 37 10.96 -16.29 -10.01
CA CYS A 37 11.40 -15.00 -10.52
C CYS A 37 12.36 -14.32 -9.53
N ARG A 38 13.68 -14.31 -9.83
CA ARG A 38 14.71 -13.69 -8.96
C ARG A 38 14.46 -12.20 -8.73
N PHE A 39 14.09 -11.46 -9.77
CA PHE A 39 13.77 -10.03 -9.66
C PHE A 39 12.58 -9.79 -8.72
N CYS A 40 11.51 -10.55 -8.90
CA CYS A 40 10.30 -10.47 -8.09
C CYS A 40 10.59 -10.83 -6.62
N SER A 41 11.44 -11.83 -6.37
CA SER A 41 11.88 -12.20 -5.02
C SER A 41 12.64 -11.06 -4.33
N THR A 42 13.58 -10.41 -5.03
CA THR A 42 14.29 -9.23 -4.50
C THR A 42 13.33 -8.09 -4.22
N LYS A 43 12.38 -7.82 -5.12
CA LYS A 43 11.37 -6.77 -4.93
C LYS A 43 10.45 -7.02 -3.75
N ARG A 44 9.96 -8.25 -3.55
CA ARG A 44 9.19 -8.62 -2.35
C ARG A 44 9.96 -8.40 -1.06
N LYS A 45 11.28 -8.65 -1.05
CA LYS A 45 12.12 -8.35 0.13
C LYS A 45 12.24 -6.84 0.37
N GLU A 46 12.27 -6.02 -0.67
CA GLU A 46 12.22 -4.57 -0.55
C GLU A 46 10.87 -4.09 0.00
N GLU A 47 9.76 -4.61 -0.54
CA GLU A 47 8.40 -4.31 -0.06
C GLU A 47 8.20 -4.74 1.39
N ALA A 48 8.64 -5.94 1.78
CA ALA A 48 8.55 -6.41 3.15
C ALA A 48 9.29 -5.49 4.13
N ARG A 49 10.45 -4.96 3.74
CA ARG A 49 11.16 -3.95 4.55
C ARG A 49 10.38 -2.65 4.64
N ALA A 50 9.77 -2.20 3.54
CA ALA A 50 8.94 -1.00 3.51
C ALA A 50 7.68 -1.15 4.38
N LEU A 51 7.00 -2.30 4.33
CA LEU A 51 5.85 -2.62 5.17
C LEU A 51 6.25 -2.63 6.66
N ASN A 52 7.39 -3.21 7.00
CA ASN A 52 7.91 -3.17 8.36
C ASN A 52 8.21 -1.73 8.81
N MET A 53 8.74 -0.88 7.92
CA MET A 53 8.92 0.54 8.24
C MET A 53 7.58 1.25 8.51
N ILE A 54 6.52 0.94 7.76
CA ILE A 54 5.18 1.48 8.00
C ILE A 54 4.65 1.03 9.36
N SER A 55 4.75 -0.25 9.69
CA SER A 55 4.30 -0.79 10.98
C SER A 55 5.00 -0.14 12.19
N ASN A 56 6.24 0.30 12.03
CA ASN A 56 7.02 0.96 13.09
C ASN A 56 6.95 2.51 13.03
N ASP A 57 6.29 3.09 12.03
CA ASP A 57 6.16 4.55 11.92
C ASP A 57 5.15 5.07 12.95
N ARG A 58 5.51 6.17 13.63
CA ARG A 58 4.69 6.73 14.71
C ARG A 58 3.31 7.22 14.26
N GLU A 59 3.22 7.69 13.02
CA GLU A 59 1.97 8.18 12.47
C GLU A 59 1.18 7.08 11.79
N LEU A 60 1.86 6.17 11.09
CA LEU A 60 1.19 5.18 10.23
C LEU A 60 0.93 3.83 10.91
N GLY A 61 1.71 3.45 11.92
CA GLY A 61 1.67 2.10 12.51
C GLY A 61 0.36 1.75 13.21
N GLY A 62 -0.46 2.75 13.57
CA GLY A 62 -1.79 2.56 14.15
C GLY A 62 -2.94 2.51 13.12
N LEU A 63 -2.66 2.70 11.84
CA LEU A 63 -3.68 2.70 10.78
C LEU A 63 -3.99 1.27 10.31
N GLU A 64 -5.24 1.03 9.93
CA GLU A 64 -5.64 -0.19 9.23
C GLU A 64 -4.95 -0.21 7.86
N LEU A 65 -4.04 -1.18 7.67
CA LEU A 65 -3.25 -1.30 6.46
C LEU A 65 -3.97 -2.15 5.42
N ILE A 66 -4.28 -1.55 4.27
CA ILE A 66 -4.92 -2.20 3.13
C ILE A 66 -3.89 -2.32 2.01
N GLN A 67 -3.65 -3.53 1.53
CA GLN A 67 -2.69 -3.80 0.47
C GLN A 67 -3.42 -4.03 -0.85
N ALA A 68 -3.20 -3.14 -1.82
CA ALA A 68 -3.75 -3.27 -3.14
C ALA A 68 -2.71 -3.86 -4.12
N PRO A 69 -3.04 -4.95 -4.83
CA PRO A 69 -2.06 -5.69 -5.61
C PRO A 69 -1.62 -4.91 -6.84
N LEU A 70 -0.39 -5.16 -7.29
CA LEU A 70 0.07 -4.79 -8.63
C LEU A 70 -0.65 -5.65 -9.68
N LEU A 71 -1.24 -4.98 -10.67
CA LEU A 71 -1.81 -5.61 -11.86
C LEU A 71 -0.89 -5.39 -13.07
N ASP A 72 -0.91 -6.33 -14.00
CA ASP A 72 -0.10 -6.34 -15.22
C ASP A 72 -0.63 -5.39 -16.31
N VAL A 73 -1.86 -4.92 -16.15
CA VAL A 73 -2.50 -3.93 -17.01
C VAL A 73 -3.02 -2.75 -16.21
N GLU A 74 -3.13 -1.60 -16.87
CA GLU A 74 -3.70 -0.41 -16.26
C GLU A 74 -5.19 -0.59 -15.98
N VAL A 75 -5.62 -0.25 -14.77
CA VAL A 75 -7.03 -0.31 -14.36
C VAL A 75 -7.78 0.88 -14.94
N ARG A 76 -8.46 0.69 -16.08
CA ARG A 76 -9.26 1.73 -16.75
C ARG A 76 -10.66 1.26 -17.10
N GLY A 77 -11.61 2.19 -17.03
CA GLY A 77 -13.02 1.94 -17.32
C GLY A 77 -13.77 1.37 -16.12
N ALA A 78 -15.08 1.58 -16.09
CA ALA A 78 -15.94 1.18 -14.97
C ALA A 78 -15.84 -0.32 -14.61
N PRO A 79 -15.77 -1.27 -15.58
CA PRO A 79 -15.65 -2.69 -15.24
C PRO A 79 -14.34 -3.03 -14.50
N ALA A 80 -13.20 -2.52 -14.98
CA ALA A 80 -11.91 -2.81 -14.36
C ALA A 80 -11.78 -2.17 -12.97
N LEU A 81 -12.30 -0.94 -12.80
CA LEU A 81 -12.33 -0.27 -11.50
C LEU A 81 -13.18 -1.03 -10.49
N ARG A 82 -14.32 -1.59 -10.93
CA ARG A 82 -15.18 -2.42 -10.06
C ARG A 82 -14.46 -3.70 -9.64
N PHE A 83 -13.85 -4.40 -10.59
CA PHE A 83 -13.03 -5.58 -10.29
C PHE A 83 -11.92 -5.28 -9.29
N PHE A 84 -11.17 -4.19 -9.51
CA PHE A 84 -10.11 -3.80 -8.59
C PHE A 84 -10.64 -3.44 -7.20
N GLY A 85 -11.79 -2.77 -7.12
CA GLY A 85 -12.49 -2.50 -5.86
C GLY A 85 -12.82 -3.79 -5.11
N ASP A 86 -13.41 -4.78 -5.77
CA ASP A 86 -13.77 -6.08 -5.17
C ASP A 86 -12.54 -6.89 -4.70
N VAL A 87 -11.37 -6.64 -5.30
CA VAL A 87 -10.10 -7.25 -4.88
C VAL A 87 -9.53 -6.56 -3.63
N VAL A 88 -9.62 -5.23 -3.55
CA VAL A 88 -9.00 -4.43 -2.49
C VAL A 88 -9.84 -4.38 -1.21
N TRP A 89 -11.17 -4.24 -1.33
CA TRP A 89 -12.06 -3.92 -0.21
C TRP A 89 -12.77 -5.14 0.41
N LYS A 90 -12.07 -6.26 0.55
CA LYS A 90 -12.63 -7.49 1.15
C LYS A 90 -12.78 -7.41 2.67
#